data_AF-A0A0F2LS04-F1
#
_entry.id   AF-A0A0F2LS04-F1
#
_cell.length_a   1.000
_cell.length_b   1.000
_cell.length_c   1.000
_cell.angle_alpha   90.00
_cell.angle_beta   90.00
_cell.angle_gamma   90.00
#
_symmetry.space_group_name_H-M   'P 1'
#
loop_
_entity.id
_entity.type
_entity.pdbx_description
1 polymer ?
#
loop_
_entity_poly.entity_id
_entity_poly.type
_entity_poly.pdbx_seq_one_letter_code
_entity_poly.pdbx_strand_id
1 'polypeptide(L)' 'KMIGATDPKEASPGTIRGDFALSKGENVIHASDSEEKARREMSIFFREEEILELKA' A
#
# COMPACT_ATOMS: atom_id res chain seq x y z
N LYS A 1 8.19 5.41 6.79
CA LYS A 1 7.21 4.80 5.85
C LYS A 1 7.36 3.29 5.93
N MET A 2 6.29 2.55 6.23
CA MET A 2 6.32 1.09 6.43
C MET A 2 6.65 0.30 5.13
N ILE A 3 6.14 0.78 3.99
CA ILE A 3 6.18 0.02 2.73
C ILE A 3 7.53 0.08 2.01
N GLY A 4 8.23 1.23 2.05
CA GLY A 4 9.45 1.47 1.27
C GLY A 4 9.21 2.15 -0.09
N ALA A 5 10.29 2.50 -0.79
CA ALA A 5 10.25 3.13 -2.11
C ALA A 5 9.59 2.20 -3.16
N THR A 6 9.12 2.75 -4.29
CA THR A 6 8.46 1.95 -5.34
C THR A 6 9.40 0.95 -6.02
N ASP A 7 10.66 1.33 -6.23
CA ASP A 7 11.70 0.41 -6.64
C ASP A 7 12.37 -0.17 -5.37
N PRO A 8 12.39 -1.50 -5.17
CA PRO A 8 12.99 -2.10 -4.00
C PRO A 8 14.49 -1.81 -3.87
N LYS A 9 15.19 -1.52 -4.98
CA LYS A 9 16.63 -1.13 -4.93
C LYS A 9 16.86 0.17 -4.16
N GLU A 10 15.84 1.03 -4.10
CA GLU A 10 15.85 2.30 -3.38
C GLU A 10 15.13 2.22 -2.02
N ALA A 11 14.61 1.05 -1.66
CA ALA A 11 13.90 0.83 -0.40
C ALA A 11 14.89 0.47 0.71
N SER A 12 14.75 1.12 1.88
CA SER A 12 15.59 0.81 3.03
C SER A 12 15.27 -0.59 3.59
N PRO A 13 16.27 -1.35 4.08
CA PRO A 13 16.04 -2.59 4.84
C PRO A 13 15.10 -2.37 6.03
N GLY A 14 14.26 -3.35 6.36
CA GLY A 14 13.22 -3.26 7.38
C GLY A 14 11.89 -2.68 6.87
N THR A 15 11.82 -2.26 5.61
CA THR A 15 10.55 -1.91 4.94
C THR A 15 10.04 -3.10 4.14
N ILE A 16 8.73 -3.19 3.92
CA ILE A 16 8.12 -4.34 3.22
C ILE A 16 8.81 -4.61 1.86
N ARG A 17 9.04 -3.57 1.06
CA ARG A 17 9.72 -3.73 -0.24
C ARG A 17 11.23 -3.93 -0.11
N GLY A 18 11.88 -3.36 0.90
CA GLY A 18 13.31 -3.60 1.15
C GLY A 18 13.59 -5.05 1.51
N ASP A 19 12.66 -5.70 2.21
CA ASP A 19 12.86 -7.06 2.71
C ASP A 19 12.28 -8.15 1.79
N PHE A 20 11.22 -7.85 1.03
CA PHE A 20 10.43 -8.90 0.34
C PHE A 20 10.23 -8.71 -1.17
N ALA A 21 10.59 -7.57 -1.76
CA ALA A 21 10.36 -7.32 -3.20
C ALA A 21 11.58 -7.64 -4.07
N LEU A 22 11.33 -8.11 -5.30
CA LEU A 22 12.37 -8.52 -6.25
C LEU A 22 12.69 -7.44 -7.28
N SER A 23 11.66 -6.73 -7.76
CA SER A 23 11.79 -5.75 -8.83
C SER A 23 10.72 -4.66 -8.70
N LYS A 24 10.84 -3.57 -9.47
CA LYS A 24 9.82 -2.51 -9.50
C LYS A 24 8.45 -3.02 -9.98
N GLY A 25 8.43 -4.02 -10.88
CA GLY A 25 7.19 -4.66 -11.36
C GLY A 25 6.63 -5.70 -10.39
N GLU A 26 7.48 -6.26 -9.52
CA GLU A 26 7.14 -7.29 -8.54
C GLU A 26 7.43 -6.77 -7.13
N ASN A 27 6.83 -5.62 -6.78
CA ASN A 27 7.08 -4.90 -5.53
C ASN A 27 6.08 -5.19 -4.40
N VAL A 28 5.44 -6.36 -4.49
CA VAL A 28 4.62 -7.09 -3.50
C VAL A 28 3.36 -6.42 -2.94
N ILE A 29 3.27 -5.09 -2.89
CA ILE A 29 2.18 -4.39 -2.22
C ILE A 29 1.90 -3.02 -2.85
N HIS A 30 0.63 -2.61 -2.84
CA HIS A 30 0.15 -1.27 -3.20
C HIS A 30 -0.28 -0.49 -1.95
N ALA A 31 -0.13 0.82 -1.98
CA ALA A 31 -0.77 1.73 -1.04
C ALA A 31 -1.00 3.09 -1.69
N SER A 32 -2.13 3.70 -1.34
CA SER A 32 -2.49 5.03 -1.80
C SER A 32 -1.45 6.06 -1.34
N ASP A 33 -1.12 7.02 -2.20
CA ASP A 33 -0.06 8.00 -1.94
C ASP A 33 -0.57 9.33 -1.35
N SER A 34 -1.89 9.51 -1.27
CA SER A 34 -2.56 10.65 -0.63
C SER A 34 -3.93 10.26 -0.08
N GLU A 35 -4.50 11.07 0.80
CA GLU A 35 -5.86 10.86 1.31
C GLU A 35 -6.92 10.92 0.21
N GLU A 36 -6.76 11.84 -0.75
CA GLU A 36 -7.67 11.96 -1.89
C GLU A 36 -7.67 10.67 -2.72
N LYS A 37 -6.49 10.15 -3.05
CA LYS A 37 -6.39 8.90 -3.80
C LYS A 37 -6.85 7.71 -2.98
N ALA A 38 -6.62 7.70 -1.67
CA ALA A 38 -7.14 6.66 -0.78
C ALA A 38 -8.66 6.60 -0.83
N ARG A 39 -9.36 7.74 -0.72
CA ARG A 39 -10.83 7.80 -0.82
C ARG A 39 -11.32 7.31 -2.19
N ARG A 40 -10.66 7.73 -3.27
CA ARG A 40 -10.99 7.29 -4.63
C ARG A 40 -10.75 5.80 -4.85
N GLU A 41 -9.62 5.26 -4.39
CA GLU A 41 -9.28 3.84 -4.52
C GLU A 41 -10.23 2.98 -3.67
N MET A 42 -10.56 3.43 -2.45
CA MET A 42 -11.50 2.75 -1.57
C MET A 42 -12.88 2.55 -2.23
N SER A 43 -13.39 3.57 -2.93
CA SER A 43 -14.66 3.46 -3.67
C SER A 43 -14.58 2.60 -4.95
N ILE A 44 -13.38 2.31 -5.45
CA ILE A 44 -13.18 1.40 -6.59
C ILE A 44 -13.19 -0.06 -6.11
N PHE A 45 -12.56 -0.33 -4.97
CA PHE A 45 -12.34 -1.70 -4.48
C PHE A 45 -13.43 -2.21 -3.54
N PHE A 46 -14.13 -1.32 -2.82
CA PHE A 46 -15.11 -1.71 -1.81
C PHE A 46 -16.43 -0.99 -2.04
N ARG A 47 -17.53 -1.71 -1.78
CA ARG A 47 -18.85 -1.11 -1.56
C ARG A 47 -18.94 -0.58 -0.13
N GLU A 48 -19.86 0.34 0.10
CA GLU A 48 -20.03 0.95 1.42
C GLU A 48 -20.34 -0.09 2.50
N GLU A 49 -21.10 -1.15 2.17
CA GLU A 49 -21.48 -2.19 3.11
C GLU A 49 -20.33 -3.15 3.47
N GLU A 50 -19.22 -3.13 2.72
CA GLU A 50 -18.02 -3.94 3.00
C GLU A 50 -17.10 -3.26 4.02
N ILE A 51 -17.35 -1.98 4.33
CA ILE A 51 -16.59 -1.20 5.30
C ILE A 51 -17.29 -1.24 6.66
N LEU A 52 -16.67 -1.92 7.63
CA LEU A 52 -17.19 -2.06 8.98
C LEU A 52 -16.61 -1.00 9.91
N GLU A 53 -17.47 -0.30 10.64
CA GLU A 53 -17.06 0.58 11.74
C GLU A 53 -17.10 -0.20 13.06
N LEU A 54 -15.93 -0.64 13.51
CA LEU A 54 -15.75 -1.37 14.76
C LEU A 54 -14.99 -0.49 15.76
N LYS A 55 -15.36 -0.55 17.04
CA LYS A 55 -14.60 0.10 18.12
C LYS A 55 -13.55 -0.88 18.62
N ALA A 56 -12.28 -0.45 18.57
CA ALA A 56 -11.12 -1.19 19.06
C ALA A 56 -11.01 -1.17 20.59
#